data_AF-A0A8H6XKF3-F1
#
_entry.id   AF-A0A8H6XKF3-F1
#
_cell.length_a   1.000
_cell.length_b   1.000
_cell.length_c   1.000
_cell.angle_alpha   90.00
_cell.angle_beta   90.00
_cell.angle_gamma   90.00
#
_symmetry.space_group_name_H-M   'P 1'
#
loop_
_entity.id
_entity.type
_entity.pdbx_description
1 polymer ?
#
loop_
_entity_poly.entity_id
_entity_poly.type
_entity_poly.pdbx_seq_one_letter_code
_entity_poly.pdbx_strand_id
1 'polypeptide(L)'
;MASITRFSIVTLVFFILSIVFVIYPVKIKIRRKRIPHIPINLTTAPILAIAILWGFPMSRTHADGIVGTEGVKPYNILILFFSLAYMAITLDISGVLQAAAFWVSNKGGTNGRRLYFYFYILLTVVSVLIGKRSREMKPIEKLDVRQAIRDPVSACVGSALLFGCVVVIMVVSFFKVDVWKVSLPFAGAKFIFDLVWDYVRPKPPAEEPKLEGDTPVEDDITFNMQRAMTMQSTIGRQPTAEVCCSDCNVDLRPFTPRYPLQFPTFFTALPRLPFALVPFAFSQFILIEALAHQGWIDVFAHWLVRASHGRIYPAVWLVGVLGVILCNIAGTNIGATILLTKIVRAAALPPDTTRAAGVALAVASNIGAVSFTFSASLAGLLWKTILKQKQEEIAEDEAEKLAHAKRTKKDLEPGSFQFSKRLEITQGVFAWWNLLPLSVMTAVGLAVVSAEMAVLY
;
A
#
# COMPACT_ATOMS: atom_id res chain seq x y z
N MET A 1 35.08 18.43 -10.43
CA MET A 1 34.59 17.04 -10.30
C MET A 1 34.88 16.57 -8.90
N ALA A 2 33.87 16.14 -8.14
CA ALA A 2 34.10 15.55 -6.83
C ALA A 2 35.03 14.34 -6.99
N SER A 3 36.10 14.27 -6.19
CA SER A 3 37.00 13.12 -6.21
C SER A 3 36.27 11.92 -5.60
N ILE A 4 36.01 10.90 -6.42
CA ILE A 4 35.37 9.66 -5.94
C ILE A 4 36.33 9.01 -4.95
N THR A 5 35.97 9.07 -3.66
CA THR A 5 36.76 8.44 -2.59
C THR A 5 36.39 6.97 -2.43
N ARG A 6 37.21 6.22 -1.69
CA ARG A 6 36.89 4.83 -1.31
C ARG A 6 35.56 4.74 -0.54
N PHE A 7 35.26 5.73 0.31
CA PHE A 7 33.99 5.82 1.05
C PHE A 7 32.79 6.06 0.12
N SER A 8 32.98 6.83 -0.95
CA SER A 8 31.97 7.05 -1.98
C SER A 8 31.59 5.74 -2.68
N ILE A 9 32.58 4.91 -3.05
CA ILE A 9 32.34 3.59 -3.65
C ILE A 9 31.63 2.65 -2.67
N VAL A 10 32.07 2.60 -1.41
CA VAL A 10 31.43 1.79 -0.36
C VAL A 10 29.96 2.17 -0.19
N THR A 11 29.64 3.46 -0.18
CA THR A 11 28.26 3.97 -0.06
C THR A 11 27.40 3.51 -1.24
N LEU A 12 27.92 3.59 -2.47
CA LEU A 12 27.23 3.08 -3.66
C LEU A 12 27.01 1.56 -3.59
N VAL A 13 28.01 0.79 -3.15
CA VAL A 13 27.89 -0.66 -3.02
C VAL A 13 26.79 -1.02 -2.01
N PHE A 14 26.76 -0.40 -0.83
CA PHE A 14 25.72 -0.66 0.17
C PHE A 14 24.34 -0.20 -0.27
N PHE A 15 24.24 0.90 -1.03
CA PHE A 15 22.99 1.32 -1.66
C PHE A 15 22.46 0.26 -2.65
N ILE A 16 23.32 -0.23 -3.55
CA ILE A 16 22.97 -1.28 -4.52
C ILE A 16 22.60 -2.58 -3.80
N LEU A 17 23.38 -3.00 -2.79
CA LEU A 17 23.08 -4.20 -2.00
C LEU A 17 21.73 -4.07 -1.28
N SER A 18 21.43 -2.91 -0.70
CA SER A 18 20.12 -2.63 -0.11
C SER A 18 19.00 -2.83 -1.13
N ILE A 19 19.17 -2.33 -2.35
CA ILE A 19 18.19 -2.47 -3.43
C ILE A 19 18.00 -3.94 -3.81
N VAL A 20 19.09 -4.70 -3.98
CA VAL A 20 19.04 -6.12 -4.31
C VAL A 20 18.25 -6.89 -3.27
N PHE A 21 18.47 -6.62 -1.98
CA PHE A 21 17.74 -7.26 -0.89
C PHE A 21 16.29 -6.81 -0.73
N VAL A 22 15.94 -5.60 -1.19
CA VAL A 22 14.55 -5.16 -1.31
C VAL A 22 13.82 -5.98 -2.39
N ILE A 23 14.46 -6.21 -3.55
CA ILE A 23 13.88 -6.97 -4.68
C ILE A 23 13.84 -8.47 -4.38
N TYR A 24 14.92 -9.02 -3.83
CA TYR A 24 15.10 -10.42 -3.51
C TYR A 24 15.24 -10.60 -1.99
N PRO A 25 14.12 -10.64 -1.24
CA PRO A 25 14.17 -10.75 0.21
C PRO A 25 14.77 -12.11 0.62
N VAL A 26 15.78 -12.07 1.49
CA VAL A 26 16.49 -13.25 2.00
C VAL A 26 16.16 -13.46 3.47
N LYS A 27 15.87 -14.71 3.84
CA LYS A 27 15.72 -15.10 5.25
C LYS A 27 17.04 -15.70 5.73
N ILE A 28 17.81 -14.96 6.54
CA ILE A 28 19.04 -15.49 7.13
C ILE A 28 18.68 -16.43 8.28
N LYS A 29 19.10 -17.69 8.17
CA LYS A 29 19.03 -18.65 9.27
C LYS A 29 20.21 -18.42 10.20
N ILE A 30 19.98 -17.71 11.31
CA ILE A 30 21.01 -17.54 12.33
C ILE A 30 21.13 -18.85 13.12
N ARG A 31 22.32 -19.44 13.15
CA ARG A 31 22.60 -20.77 13.75
C ARG A 31 22.47 -20.82 15.29
N ARG A 32 22.06 -19.71 15.94
CA ARG A 32 21.94 -19.59 17.40
C ARG A 32 20.46 -19.68 17.80
N LYS A 33 20.09 -20.78 18.48
CA LYS A 33 18.72 -21.22 18.87
C LYS A 33 17.79 -20.19 19.55
N ARG A 34 18.23 -18.97 19.85
CA ARG A 34 17.48 -18.00 20.66
C ARG A 34 17.25 -16.64 19.98
N ILE A 35 17.73 -16.44 18.75
CA ILE A 35 17.48 -15.21 18.00
C ILE A 35 16.40 -15.50 16.94
N PRO A 36 15.26 -14.77 16.95
CA PRO A 36 14.23 -14.94 15.94
C PRO A 36 14.79 -14.66 14.53
N HIS A 37 14.22 -15.31 13.51
CA HIS A 37 14.59 -15.08 12.11
C HIS A 37 14.45 -13.60 11.78
N ILE A 38 15.53 -12.94 11.37
CA ILE A 38 15.49 -11.56 10.88
C ILE A 38 15.33 -11.64 9.35
N PRO A 39 14.13 -11.40 8.80
CA PRO A 39 13.96 -11.34 7.35
C PRO A 39 14.68 -10.08 6.85
N ILE A 40 15.59 -10.23 5.89
CA ILE A 40 16.11 -9.10 5.12
C ILE A 40 15.11 -8.88 3.99
N ASN A 41 14.32 -7.82 4.12
CA ASN A 41 13.20 -7.52 3.23
C ASN A 41 13.08 -6.01 2.98
N LEU A 42 12.00 -5.59 2.33
CA LEU A 42 11.65 -4.20 2.05
C LEU A 42 11.86 -3.26 3.25
N THR A 43 11.48 -3.69 4.45
CA THR A 43 11.55 -2.84 5.66
C THR A 43 12.92 -2.84 6.33
N THR A 44 13.62 -3.97 6.31
CA THR A 44 14.85 -4.16 7.11
C THR A 44 16.13 -3.95 6.30
N ALA A 45 16.14 -4.24 5.00
CA ALA A 45 17.36 -4.15 4.19
C ALA A 45 17.93 -2.73 4.10
N PRO A 46 17.12 -1.68 3.84
CA PRO A 46 17.62 -0.31 3.84
C PRO A 46 18.10 0.16 5.21
N ILE A 47 17.41 -0.24 6.28
CA ILE A 47 17.81 0.08 7.66
C ILE A 47 19.15 -0.57 7.99
N LEU A 48 19.34 -1.83 7.62
CA LEU A 48 20.61 -2.54 7.81
C LEU A 48 21.75 -1.88 7.04
N ALA A 49 21.51 -1.47 5.79
CA ALA A 49 22.49 -0.73 5.01
C ALA A 49 22.89 0.59 5.69
N ILE A 50 21.92 1.34 6.22
CA ILE A 50 22.18 2.56 7.00
C ILE A 50 22.96 2.24 8.27
N ALA A 51 22.59 1.20 9.02
CA ALA A 51 23.26 0.82 10.25
C ALA A 51 24.73 0.45 10.01
N ILE A 52 25.03 -0.23 8.90
CA ILE A 52 26.42 -0.54 8.50
C ILE A 52 27.15 0.74 8.06
N LEU A 53 26.48 1.60 7.28
CA LEU A 53 27.04 2.88 6.84
C LEU A 53 27.24 3.86 8.00
N TRP A 54 26.56 3.67 9.13
CA TRP A 54 26.67 4.49 10.34
C TRP A 54 28.05 4.38 11.00
N GLY A 55 28.77 3.28 10.76
CA GLY A 55 30.15 3.09 11.23
C GLY A 55 31.20 3.91 10.46
N PHE A 56 30.80 4.66 9.44
CA PHE A 56 31.68 5.51 8.65
C PHE A 56 31.44 6.99 8.97
N PRO A 57 32.47 7.84 8.96
CA PRO A 57 32.34 9.26 9.30
C PRO A 57 31.48 10.00 8.26
N MET A 58 30.17 10.09 8.53
CA MET A 58 29.18 10.85 7.76
C MET A 58 28.47 11.81 8.71
N SER A 59 29.10 12.95 8.99
CA SER A 59 28.76 13.78 10.16
C SER A 59 27.44 14.56 10.07
N ARG A 60 26.78 14.66 8.90
CA ARG A 60 25.50 15.40 8.73
C ARG A 60 24.43 14.72 7.85
N THR A 61 24.81 13.66 7.13
CA THR A 61 23.97 12.98 6.13
C THR A 61 22.64 12.44 6.68
N HIS A 62 22.60 12.01 7.94
CA HIS A 62 21.40 11.41 8.53
C HIS A 62 20.31 12.44 8.82
N ALA A 63 20.69 13.62 9.31
CA ALA A 63 19.74 14.70 9.59
C ALA A 63 19.15 15.23 8.28
N ASP A 64 20.00 15.41 7.26
CA ASP A 64 19.58 15.85 5.93
C ASP A 64 18.61 14.87 5.26
N GLY A 65 18.83 13.55 5.44
CA GLY A 65 17.92 12.53 4.92
C GLY A 65 16.55 12.49 5.62
N ILE A 66 16.48 12.85 6.90
CA ILE A 66 15.23 12.90 7.68
C ILE A 66 14.47 14.20 7.43
N VAL A 67 15.18 15.33 7.44
CA VAL A 67 14.61 16.67 7.24
C VAL A 67 14.27 16.92 5.77
N GLY A 68 15.01 16.30 4.85
CA GLY A 68 14.94 16.53 3.42
C GLY A 68 15.78 17.73 2.97
N THR A 69 16.38 17.61 1.80
CA THR A 69 17.19 18.65 1.15
C THR A 69 16.60 19.04 -0.19
N GLU A 70 17.01 20.21 -0.72
CA GLU A 70 16.56 20.69 -2.03
C GLU A 70 15.03 20.70 -2.18
N GLY A 71 14.27 21.01 -1.13
CA GLY A 71 12.80 21.05 -1.22
C GLY A 71 12.10 19.69 -1.42
N VAL A 72 12.82 18.56 -1.39
CA VAL A 72 12.21 17.22 -1.37
C VAL A 72 12.28 16.66 0.05
N LYS A 73 11.11 16.56 0.69
CA LYS A 73 10.99 16.21 2.12
C LYS A 73 10.23 14.89 2.31
N PRO A 74 10.79 13.90 3.02
CA PRO A 74 10.15 12.59 3.18
C PRO A 74 8.80 12.69 3.89
N TYR A 75 8.69 13.53 4.92
CA TYR A 75 7.46 13.70 5.67
C TYR A 75 6.33 14.32 4.84
N ASN A 76 6.62 15.17 3.84
CA ASN A 76 5.59 15.70 2.94
C ASN A 76 4.86 14.56 2.22
N ILE A 77 5.60 13.57 1.72
CA ILE A 77 5.07 12.42 0.99
C ILE A 77 4.33 11.47 1.96
N LEU A 78 4.91 11.20 3.13
CA LEU A 78 4.32 10.29 4.11
C LEU A 78 3.03 10.85 4.72
N ILE A 79 2.99 12.11 5.12
CA ILE A 79 1.77 12.75 5.65
C ILE A 79 0.67 12.74 4.61
N LEU A 80 1.01 13.07 3.34
CA LEU A 80 0.06 13.00 2.23
C LEU A 80 -0.51 11.59 2.08
N PHE A 81 0.36 10.57 2.04
CA PHE A 81 -0.06 9.18 1.86
C PHE A 81 -0.93 8.68 3.01
N PHE A 82 -0.54 8.94 4.26
CA PHE A 82 -1.32 8.56 5.44
C PHE A 82 -2.67 9.28 5.50
N SER A 83 -2.72 10.56 5.14
CA SER A 83 -3.96 11.34 5.12
C SER A 83 -4.97 10.77 4.11
N LEU A 84 -4.52 10.53 2.87
CA LEU A 84 -5.37 9.94 1.83
C LEU A 84 -5.73 8.49 2.14
N ALA A 85 -4.78 7.69 2.64
CA ALA A 85 -5.03 6.31 3.03
C ALA A 85 -6.06 6.22 4.15
N TYR A 86 -5.96 7.05 5.19
CA TYR A 86 -6.93 7.06 6.29
C TYR A 86 -8.35 7.39 5.79
N MET A 87 -8.52 8.44 4.99
CA MET A 87 -9.82 8.80 4.41
C MET A 87 -10.37 7.69 3.50
N ALA A 88 -9.52 7.07 2.67
CA ALA A 88 -9.93 5.99 1.78
C ALA A 88 -10.30 4.70 2.55
N ILE A 89 -9.54 4.33 3.58
CA ILE A 89 -9.80 3.14 4.39
C ILE A 89 -11.08 3.32 5.23
N THR A 90 -11.29 4.49 5.83
CA THR A 90 -12.52 4.75 6.59
C THR A 90 -13.75 4.84 5.69
N LEU A 91 -13.58 5.30 4.44
CA LEU A 91 -14.60 5.20 3.42
C LEU A 91 -14.88 3.75 3.01
N ASP A 92 -13.86 2.90 2.90
CA ASP A 92 -14.02 1.46 2.65
C ASP A 92 -14.81 0.78 3.79
N ILE A 93 -14.48 1.08 5.05
CA ILE A 93 -15.17 0.56 6.25
C ILE A 93 -16.66 0.90 6.24
N SER A 94 -17.07 2.05 5.68
CA SER A 94 -18.48 2.43 5.56
C SER A 94 -19.29 1.55 4.58
N GLY A 95 -18.60 0.73 3.78
CA GLY A 95 -19.21 -0.19 2.81
C GLY A 95 -19.39 0.38 1.41
N VAL A 96 -18.91 1.61 1.13
CA VAL A 96 -19.02 2.24 -0.19
C VAL A 96 -18.35 1.40 -1.28
N LEU A 97 -17.15 0.87 -1.03
CA LEU A 97 -16.45 0.03 -2.00
C LEU A 97 -17.11 -1.34 -2.16
N GLN A 98 -17.71 -1.88 -1.11
CA GLN A 98 -18.47 -3.13 -1.18
C GLN A 98 -19.76 -2.97 -1.99
N ALA A 99 -20.50 -1.88 -1.77
CA ALA A 99 -21.68 -1.54 -2.57
C ALA A 99 -21.32 -1.31 -4.04
N ALA A 100 -20.19 -0.64 -4.29
CA ALA A 100 -19.62 -0.45 -5.60
C ALA A 100 -19.30 -1.80 -6.29
N ALA A 101 -18.66 -2.74 -5.57
CA ALA A 101 -18.36 -4.07 -6.07
C ALA A 101 -19.63 -4.89 -6.41
N PHE A 102 -20.67 -4.85 -5.57
CA PHE A 102 -21.94 -5.50 -5.89
C PHE A 102 -22.66 -4.85 -7.07
N TRP A 103 -22.60 -3.52 -7.21
CA TRP A 103 -23.14 -2.83 -8.38
C TRP A 103 -22.44 -3.29 -9.67
N VAL A 104 -21.11 -3.39 -9.66
CA VAL A 104 -20.32 -3.90 -10.79
C VAL A 104 -20.67 -5.34 -11.10
N SER A 105 -20.77 -6.19 -10.09
CA SER A 105 -21.13 -7.60 -10.26
C SER A 105 -22.52 -7.76 -10.90
N ASN A 106 -23.51 -7.04 -10.36
CA ASN A 106 -24.88 -7.05 -10.88
C ASN A 106 -24.99 -6.53 -12.32
N LYS A 107 -24.10 -5.63 -12.75
CA LYS A 107 -24.09 -5.06 -14.11
C LYS A 107 -23.21 -5.84 -15.09
N GLY A 108 -22.12 -6.43 -14.61
CA GLY A 108 -21.16 -7.22 -15.38
C GLY A 108 -21.65 -8.62 -15.76
N GLY A 109 -22.48 -9.23 -14.91
CA GLY A 109 -22.99 -10.58 -15.13
C GLY A 109 -21.87 -11.62 -15.19
N THR A 110 -22.06 -12.68 -16.00
CA THR A 110 -21.10 -13.80 -16.13
C THR A 110 -19.95 -13.53 -17.11
N ASN A 111 -19.99 -12.40 -17.83
CA ASN A 111 -18.98 -12.09 -18.84
C ASN A 111 -17.83 -11.28 -18.24
N GLY A 112 -16.69 -11.93 -18.02
CA GLY A 112 -15.51 -11.34 -17.37
C GLY A 112 -15.05 -10.02 -17.99
N ARG A 113 -15.15 -9.85 -19.32
CA ARG A 113 -14.79 -8.59 -19.99
C ARG A 113 -15.75 -7.44 -19.65
N ARG A 114 -17.05 -7.72 -19.51
CA ARG A 114 -18.05 -6.72 -19.11
C ARG A 114 -17.90 -6.37 -17.64
N LEU A 115 -17.69 -7.37 -16.78
CA LEU A 115 -17.41 -7.18 -15.37
C LEU A 115 -16.17 -6.30 -15.17
N TYR A 116 -15.10 -6.61 -15.90
CA TYR A 116 -13.87 -5.81 -15.93
C TYR A 116 -14.16 -4.37 -16.36
N PHE A 117 -14.84 -4.16 -17.49
CA PHE A 117 -15.21 -2.83 -17.96
C PHE A 117 -16.02 -2.01 -16.93
N TYR A 118 -17.04 -2.61 -16.30
CA TYR A 118 -17.82 -1.93 -15.27
C TYR A 118 -17.03 -1.69 -13.98
N PHE A 119 -16.11 -2.58 -13.61
CA PHE A 119 -15.16 -2.37 -12.52
C PHE A 119 -14.29 -1.13 -12.76
N TYR A 120 -13.84 -0.90 -13.99
CA TYR A 120 -13.07 0.31 -14.30
C TYR A 120 -13.91 1.58 -14.37
N ILE A 121 -15.13 1.52 -14.92
CA ILE A 121 -16.06 2.65 -14.84
C ILE A 121 -16.31 3.01 -13.38
N LEU A 122 -16.50 2.01 -12.52
CA LEU A 122 -16.63 2.19 -11.07
C LEU A 122 -15.40 2.89 -10.48
N LEU A 123 -14.19 2.40 -10.76
CA LEU A 123 -12.94 3.03 -10.30
C LEU A 123 -12.76 4.48 -10.79
N THR A 124 -13.36 4.84 -11.94
CA THR A 124 -13.24 6.18 -12.54
C THR A 124 -14.37 7.13 -12.11
N VAL A 125 -15.53 6.62 -11.69
CA VAL A 125 -16.78 7.41 -11.54
C VAL A 125 -17.31 7.45 -10.10
N VAL A 126 -16.77 6.65 -9.16
CA VAL A 126 -17.40 6.41 -7.85
C VAL A 126 -16.99 7.35 -6.74
N SER A 127 -17.33 8.63 -6.90
CA SER A 127 -17.56 9.48 -5.73
C SER A 127 -18.77 10.38 -5.84
N VAL A 128 -19.34 10.58 -7.04
CA VAL A 128 -20.37 11.62 -7.25
C VAL A 128 -21.77 11.07 -7.56
N LEU A 129 -21.90 9.86 -8.12
CA LEU A 129 -23.19 9.39 -8.66
C LEU A 129 -23.91 8.31 -7.84
N ILE A 130 -23.20 7.56 -6.99
CA ILE A 130 -23.81 6.40 -6.31
C ILE A 130 -24.74 6.80 -5.16
N GLY A 131 -24.51 7.97 -4.55
CA GLY A 131 -25.32 8.44 -3.43
C GLY A 131 -26.76 8.86 -3.76
N LYS A 132 -27.15 9.04 -5.04
CA LYS A 132 -28.47 9.62 -5.36
C LYS A 132 -29.33 8.94 -6.43
N ARG A 133 -28.93 7.80 -7.01
CA ARG A 133 -29.76 7.17 -8.06
C ARG A 133 -29.63 5.66 -8.15
N SER A 134 -30.34 4.96 -7.27
CA SER A 134 -30.77 3.58 -7.57
C SER A 134 -32.29 3.52 -7.39
N ARG A 135 -32.99 3.87 -8.47
CA ARG A 135 -34.43 3.61 -8.61
C ARG A 135 -34.60 2.18 -9.12
N GLU A 136 -35.46 1.49 -8.40
CA GLU A 136 -36.09 0.17 -8.58
C GLU A 136 -35.95 -0.51 -9.95
N MET A 137 -35.70 -1.83 -9.92
CA MET A 137 -36.30 -2.82 -10.84
C MET A 137 -36.15 -4.24 -10.23
N LYS A 138 -37.25 -5.03 -10.27
CA LYS A 138 -37.42 -6.40 -9.71
C LYS A 138 -36.77 -7.52 -10.57
N PRO A 139 -36.94 -8.82 -10.27
CA PRO A 139 -35.94 -9.66 -9.60
C PRO A 139 -35.31 -10.69 -10.55
N ILE A 140 -33.99 -10.66 -10.61
CA ILE A 140 -33.16 -11.87 -10.66
C ILE A 140 -32.41 -11.80 -9.34
N GLU A 141 -32.21 -12.92 -8.64
CA GLU A 141 -31.51 -13.00 -7.35
C GLU A 141 -30.17 -12.23 -7.40
N LYS A 142 -30.22 -10.95 -7.07
CA LYS A 142 -29.15 -9.96 -7.18
C LYS A 142 -28.77 -9.62 -5.76
N LEU A 143 -27.47 -9.67 -5.48
CA LEU A 143 -26.90 -9.15 -4.23
C LEU A 143 -27.42 -7.72 -4.00
N ASP A 144 -28.13 -7.52 -2.90
CA ASP A 144 -28.78 -6.24 -2.61
C ASP A 144 -27.71 -5.19 -2.25
N VAL A 145 -27.46 -4.27 -3.18
CA VAL A 145 -26.41 -3.24 -3.07
C VAL A 145 -26.62 -2.37 -1.83
N ARG A 146 -27.87 -2.16 -1.40
CA ARG A 146 -28.18 -1.33 -0.23
C ARG A 146 -27.74 -1.99 1.08
N GLN A 147 -27.76 -3.32 1.15
CA GLN A 147 -27.30 -4.06 2.33
C GLN A 147 -25.77 -4.00 2.48
N ALA A 148 -25.03 -3.67 1.42
CA ALA A 148 -23.58 -3.53 1.48
C ALA A 148 -23.11 -2.20 2.08
N ILE A 149 -23.94 -1.15 2.04
CA ILE A 149 -23.62 0.11 2.72
C ILE A 149 -23.94 -0.10 4.20
N ARG A 150 -22.88 -0.31 4.99
CA ARG A 150 -23.01 -0.53 6.44
C ARG A 150 -23.30 0.77 7.18
N ASP A 151 -22.71 1.89 6.73
CA ASP A 151 -22.88 3.21 7.33
C ASP A 151 -23.07 4.31 6.26
N PRO A 152 -24.32 4.66 5.89
CA PRO A 152 -24.60 5.60 4.81
C PRO A 152 -24.19 7.04 5.12
N VAL A 153 -24.16 7.43 6.41
CA VAL A 153 -23.77 8.79 6.81
C VAL A 153 -22.27 8.95 6.70
N SER A 154 -21.50 8.00 7.26
CA SER A 154 -20.04 8.00 7.13
C SER A 154 -19.59 7.85 5.68
N ALA A 155 -20.32 7.06 4.87
CA ALA A 155 -20.13 6.96 3.43
C ALA A 155 -20.25 8.30 2.71
N CYS A 156 -21.31 9.06 2.99
CA CYS A 156 -21.57 10.35 2.36
C CYS A 156 -20.52 11.40 2.76
N VAL A 157 -20.28 11.54 4.07
CA VAL A 157 -19.31 12.49 4.62
C VAL A 157 -17.88 12.15 4.15
N GLY A 158 -17.50 10.87 4.21
CA GLY A 158 -16.21 10.40 3.72
C GLY A 158 -16.01 10.65 2.22
N SER A 159 -17.02 10.38 1.40
CA SER A 159 -16.96 10.66 -0.05
C SER A 159 -16.81 12.16 -0.33
N ALA A 160 -17.58 13.00 0.36
CA ALA A 160 -17.53 14.46 0.20
C ALA A 160 -16.18 15.03 0.64
N LEU A 161 -15.64 14.59 1.78
CA LEU A 161 -14.34 15.04 2.27
C LEU A 161 -13.19 14.57 1.38
N LEU A 162 -13.20 13.31 0.93
CA LEU A 162 -12.15 12.79 0.05
C LEU A 162 -12.19 13.48 -1.32
N PHE A 163 -13.37 13.62 -1.92
CA PHE A 163 -13.54 14.33 -3.19
C PHE A 163 -13.14 15.81 -3.07
N GLY A 164 -13.62 16.50 -2.04
CA GLY A 164 -13.24 17.88 -1.75
C GLY A 164 -11.75 18.06 -1.55
N CYS A 165 -11.10 17.15 -0.82
CA CYS A 165 -9.64 17.14 -0.63
C CYS A 165 -8.90 17.07 -1.97
N VAL A 166 -9.27 16.12 -2.85
CA VAL A 166 -8.62 15.97 -4.17
C VAL A 166 -8.82 17.20 -5.04
N VAL A 167 -10.04 17.77 -5.07
CA VAL A 167 -10.33 18.99 -5.82
C VAL A 167 -9.52 20.18 -5.29
N VAL A 168 -9.48 20.38 -3.97
CA VAL A 168 -8.72 21.47 -3.36
C VAL A 168 -7.23 21.29 -3.61
N ILE A 169 -6.69 20.06 -3.56
CA ILE A 169 -5.31 19.77 -3.95
C ILE A 169 -5.03 20.20 -5.40
N MET A 170 -5.94 19.88 -6.33
CA MET A 170 -5.80 20.27 -7.74
C MET A 170 -5.84 21.79 -7.94
N VAL A 171 -6.66 22.52 -7.19
CA VAL A 171 -6.74 23.99 -7.30
C VAL A 171 -5.58 24.68 -6.58
N VAL A 172 -5.17 24.15 -5.43
CA VAL A 172 -4.11 24.75 -4.60
C VAL A 172 -2.71 24.50 -5.20
N SER A 173 -2.54 23.53 -6.10
CA SER A 173 -1.25 23.30 -6.78
C SER A 173 -0.75 24.54 -7.53
N PHE A 174 -1.65 25.35 -8.10
CA PHE A 174 -1.34 26.63 -8.76
C PHE A 174 -0.69 27.66 -7.82
N PHE A 175 -0.90 27.54 -6.51
CA PHE A 175 -0.39 28.48 -5.50
C PHE A 175 0.92 28.01 -4.86
N LYS A 176 1.57 26.97 -5.39
CA LYS A 176 2.84 26.40 -4.88
C LYS A 176 2.80 26.03 -3.38
N VAL A 177 1.63 25.67 -2.87
CA VAL A 177 1.46 25.19 -1.50
C VAL A 177 1.71 23.69 -1.48
N ASP A 178 2.45 23.22 -0.47
CA ASP A 178 2.69 21.79 -0.30
C ASP A 178 1.37 21.03 -0.13
N VAL A 179 1.18 20.00 -0.95
CA VAL A 179 -0.07 19.21 -1.03
C VAL A 179 -0.51 18.64 0.33
N TRP A 180 0.43 18.25 1.18
CA TRP A 180 0.13 17.68 2.50
C TRP A 180 -0.52 18.69 3.45
N LYS A 181 -0.27 19.99 3.29
CA LYS A 181 -0.90 21.05 4.10
C LYS A 181 -2.39 21.16 3.81
N VAL A 182 -2.82 20.71 2.63
CA VAL A 182 -4.23 20.59 2.26
C VAL A 182 -4.80 19.26 2.75
N SER A 183 -4.13 18.13 2.48
CA SER A 183 -4.71 16.83 2.80
C SER A 183 -4.83 16.53 4.30
N LEU A 184 -3.90 17.03 5.11
CA LEU A 184 -3.87 16.79 6.55
C LEU A 184 -5.09 17.37 7.29
N PRO A 185 -5.51 18.64 7.07
CA PRO A 185 -6.77 19.16 7.62
C PRO A 185 -8.01 18.34 7.26
N PHE A 186 -8.13 17.89 6.00
CA PHE A 186 -9.25 17.04 5.58
C PHE A 186 -9.25 15.68 6.30
N ALA A 187 -8.08 15.05 6.43
CA ALA A 187 -7.94 13.81 7.18
C ALA A 187 -8.22 14.01 8.68
N GLY A 188 -7.77 15.12 9.26
CA GLY A 188 -8.08 15.50 10.64
C GLY A 188 -9.58 15.72 10.86
N ALA A 189 -10.24 16.43 9.95
CA ALA A 189 -11.70 16.61 9.98
C ALA A 189 -12.44 15.27 9.88
N LYS A 190 -12.01 14.38 8.98
CA LYS A 190 -12.57 13.02 8.87
C LYS A 190 -12.35 12.20 10.14
N PHE A 191 -11.16 12.29 10.73
CA PHE A 191 -10.82 11.58 11.96
C PHE A 191 -11.69 12.04 13.13
N ILE A 192 -11.85 13.35 13.31
CA ILE A 192 -12.74 13.92 14.34
C ILE A 192 -14.18 13.47 14.09
N PHE A 193 -14.65 13.54 12.84
CA PHE A 193 -15.98 13.03 12.48
C PHE A 193 -16.14 11.56 12.85
N ASP A 194 -15.16 10.70 12.56
CA ASP A 194 -15.25 9.26 12.85
C ASP A 194 -15.29 8.97 14.35
N LEU A 195 -14.51 9.70 15.16
CA LEU A 195 -14.57 9.58 16.62
C LEU A 195 -15.93 10.02 17.17
N VAL A 196 -16.45 11.16 16.71
CA VAL A 196 -17.74 11.69 17.15
C VAL A 196 -18.88 10.77 16.68
N TRP A 197 -18.82 10.30 15.44
CA TRP A 197 -19.84 9.45 14.86
C TRP A 197 -19.87 8.06 15.50
N ASP A 198 -18.71 7.44 15.75
CA ASP A 198 -18.63 6.18 16.48
C ASP A 198 -19.17 6.30 17.92
N TYR A 199 -18.99 7.47 18.55
CA TYR A 199 -19.49 7.76 19.90
C TYR A 199 -21.00 8.00 19.93
N VAL A 200 -21.53 8.77 18.98
CA VAL A 200 -22.93 9.21 18.96
C VAL A 200 -23.86 8.19 18.30
N ARG A 201 -23.38 7.42 17.32
CA ARG A 201 -24.26 6.55 16.55
C ARG A 201 -24.84 5.43 17.42
N PRO A 202 -26.14 5.10 17.26
CA PRO A 202 -26.72 3.94 17.91
C PRO A 202 -25.92 2.70 17.51
N LYS A 203 -25.36 2.00 18.50
CA LYS A 203 -24.74 0.71 18.23
C LYS A 203 -25.85 -0.25 17.81
N PRO A 204 -25.67 -1.05 16.74
CA PRO A 204 -26.62 -2.11 16.46
C PRO A 204 -26.75 -2.97 17.74
N PRO A 205 -27.96 -3.48 18.05
CA PRO A 205 -28.10 -4.44 19.13
C PRO A 205 -27.06 -5.53 18.91
N ALA A 206 -26.37 -5.94 19.98
CA ALA A 206 -25.50 -7.10 19.89
C ALA A 206 -26.32 -8.22 19.24
N GLU A 207 -25.88 -8.71 18.09
CA GLU A 207 -26.46 -9.93 17.54
C GLU A 207 -26.22 -11.00 18.62
N GLU A 208 -27.27 -11.30 19.39
CA GLU A 208 -27.31 -12.58 20.08
C GLU A 208 -27.09 -13.63 18.99
N PRO A 209 -26.14 -14.56 19.19
CA PRO A 209 -25.93 -15.62 18.22
C PRO A 209 -27.30 -16.28 18.02
N LYS A 210 -27.83 -16.20 16.80
CA LYS A 210 -29.04 -16.94 16.45
C LYS A 210 -28.71 -18.41 16.72
N LEU A 211 -29.31 -18.97 17.77
CA LEU A 211 -29.38 -20.42 17.91
C LEU A 211 -30.17 -20.92 16.71
N GLU A 212 -29.45 -21.34 15.67
CA GLU A 212 -29.97 -22.23 14.65
C GLU A 212 -30.42 -23.50 15.38
N GLY A 213 -31.70 -23.81 15.29
CA GLY A 213 -32.35 -24.88 16.03
C GLY A 213 -31.70 -26.24 15.78
N ASP A 214 -31.54 -26.98 16.89
CA ASP A 214 -31.39 -28.42 17.02
C ASP A 214 -30.73 -29.19 15.85
N THR A 215 -29.40 -29.13 15.81
CA THR A 215 -28.60 -30.34 15.49
C THR A 215 -27.41 -30.42 16.45
N PRO A 216 -27.15 -31.58 17.09
CA PRO A 216 -26.11 -31.68 18.10
C PRO A 216 -24.74 -31.81 17.43
N VAL A 217 -24.00 -30.70 17.36
CA VAL A 217 -22.56 -30.69 17.06
C VAL A 217 -21.89 -29.75 18.05
N GLU A 218 -21.60 -30.26 19.24
CA GLU A 218 -20.73 -29.62 20.21
C GLU A 218 -19.27 -29.58 19.68
N ASP A 219 -18.60 -28.44 19.96
CA ASP A 219 -17.14 -28.20 19.92
C ASP A 219 -16.49 -27.39 18.77
N ASP A 220 -17.20 -26.88 17.75
CA ASP A 220 -16.54 -26.20 16.60
C ASP A 220 -16.68 -24.66 16.55
N ILE A 221 -17.56 -24.05 17.36
CA ILE A 221 -17.97 -22.65 17.18
C ILE A 221 -17.17 -21.66 18.06
N THR A 222 -16.69 -22.10 19.22
CA THR A 222 -15.89 -21.27 20.13
C THR A 222 -14.46 -21.01 19.62
N PHE A 223 -13.95 -21.86 18.72
CA PHE A 223 -12.60 -21.73 18.15
C PHE A 223 -12.52 -20.67 17.05
N ASN A 224 -13.57 -20.53 16.24
CA ASN A 224 -13.57 -19.65 15.06
C ASN A 224 -13.71 -18.16 15.40
N MET A 225 -14.39 -17.81 16.49
CA MET A 225 -14.60 -16.41 16.88
C MET A 225 -13.36 -15.80 17.55
N GLN A 226 -12.56 -16.61 18.27
CA GLN A 226 -11.31 -16.17 18.87
C GLN A 226 -10.19 -16.01 17.82
N ARG A 227 -10.20 -16.81 16.75
CA ARG A 227 -9.24 -16.77 15.62
C ARG A 227 -9.45 -15.54 14.71
N ALA A 228 -10.69 -15.11 14.49
CA ALA A 228 -10.99 -13.91 13.72
C ALA A 228 -10.54 -12.60 14.41
N MET A 229 -10.56 -12.55 15.75
CA MET A 229 -10.08 -11.38 16.52
C MET A 229 -8.55 -11.38 16.75
N THR A 230 -7.87 -12.52 16.63
CA THR A 230 -6.40 -12.60 16.68
C THR A 230 -5.72 -12.40 15.31
N MET A 231 -6.49 -12.39 14.21
CA MET A 231 -5.97 -12.39 12.83
C MET A 231 -5.29 -11.09 12.34
N GLN A 232 -5.15 -10.06 13.18
CA GLN A 232 -4.36 -8.86 12.87
C GLN A 232 -3.31 -8.48 13.92
N SER A 233 -3.11 -9.29 14.98
CA SER A 233 -2.18 -8.95 16.09
C SER A 233 -1.04 -9.95 16.29
N THR A 234 -0.50 -10.57 15.24
CA THR A 234 0.70 -11.42 15.37
C THR A 234 1.86 -10.91 14.52
N ILE A 235 2.28 -9.67 14.78
CA ILE A 235 3.70 -9.33 14.68
C ILE A 235 4.35 -9.88 15.96
N GLY A 236 4.84 -11.12 15.88
CA GLY A 236 5.82 -11.66 16.83
C GLY A 236 5.28 -12.49 17.98
N ARG A 237 5.08 -13.80 17.76
CA ARG A 237 5.49 -14.86 18.70
C ARG A 237 5.29 -16.24 18.08
N GLN A 238 6.35 -17.04 18.05
CA GLN A 238 6.25 -18.50 18.00
C GLN A 238 5.88 -19.01 19.40
N PRO A 239 5.03 -20.03 19.54
CA PRO A 239 4.96 -20.80 20.77
C PRO A 239 5.60 -22.17 20.57
N THR A 240 6.73 -22.39 21.24
CA THR A 240 7.07 -23.70 21.79
C THR A 240 6.56 -23.71 23.22
N ALA A 241 5.57 -24.54 23.53
CA ALA A 241 5.33 -25.05 24.87
C ALA A 241 4.31 -26.21 24.80
N GLU A 242 4.79 -27.42 25.10
CA GLU A 242 3.97 -28.50 25.63
C GLU A 242 3.30 -28.04 26.93
N VAL A 243 2.00 -28.31 27.10
CA VAL A 243 1.38 -28.45 28.43
C VAL A 243 0.29 -29.51 28.34
N CYS A 244 0.56 -30.68 28.92
CA CYS A 244 -0.45 -31.51 29.55
C CYS A 244 -0.99 -30.77 30.77
N CYS A 245 -2.32 -30.76 30.97
CA CYS A 245 -2.93 -31.26 32.22
C CYS A 245 -4.46 -31.16 32.18
N SER A 246 -5.06 -32.24 32.67
CA SER A 246 -6.45 -32.40 33.10
C SER A 246 -6.77 -31.46 34.27
N ASP A 247 -8.05 -31.09 34.38
CA ASP A 247 -8.70 -30.50 35.56
C ASP A 247 -8.26 -29.09 36.01
N CYS A 248 -8.91 -28.06 35.46
CA CYS A 248 -9.15 -26.78 36.15
C CYS A 248 -10.41 -26.10 35.57
N ASN A 249 -11.44 -25.97 36.40
CA ASN A 249 -12.64 -25.18 36.11
C ASN A 249 -12.30 -23.68 36.20
N VAL A 250 -11.86 -23.10 35.07
CA VAL A 250 -11.55 -21.66 34.97
C VAL A 250 -12.75 -20.98 34.30
N ASP A 251 -13.42 -20.10 35.04
CA ASP A 251 -14.46 -19.20 34.53
C ASP A 251 -13.84 -18.27 33.47
N LEU A 252 -13.85 -18.73 32.21
CA LEU A 252 -13.40 -18.00 31.02
C LEU A 252 -14.45 -16.96 30.65
N ARG A 253 -14.55 -15.89 31.44
CA ARG A 253 -15.08 -14.63 30.90
C ARG A 253 -13.98 -14.04 30.02
N PRO A 254 -14.12 -14.01 28.68
CA PRO A 254 -13.11 -13.40 27.84
C PRO A 254 -13.00 -11.92 28.26
N PHE A 255 -11.82 -11.54 28.73
CA PHE A 255 -11.47 -10.15 29.00
C PHE A 255 -11.39 -9.45 27.64
N THR A 256 -12.54 -9.13 27.06
CA THR A 256 -12.60 -8.27 25.90
C THR A 256 -12.10 -6.90 26.36
N PRO A 257 -11.01 -6.35 25.79
CA PRO A 257 -10.62 -5.00 26.13
C PRO A 257 -11.84 -4.09 25.86
N ARG A 258 -12.08 -3.12 26.74
CA ARG A 258 -13.28 -2.25 26.72
C ARG A 258 -13.22 -1.20 25.60
N TYR A 259 -12.03 -0.97 25.05
CA TYR A 259 -11.71 0.08 24.06
C TYR A 259 -12.14 -0.14 22.59
N PRO A 260 -12.02 -1.34 21.96
CA PRO A 260 -12.42 -1.56 20.56
C PRO A 260 -13.93 -1.43 20.32
N LEU A 261 -14.75 -1.52 21.38
CA LEU A 261 -16.19 -1.30 21.28
C LEU A 261 -16.60 0.18 21.19
N GLN A 262 -15.74 1.13 21.58
CA GLN A 262 -16.10 2.56 21.58
C GLN A 262 -15.76 3.28 20.28
N PHE A 263 -14.66 2.90 19.62
CA PHE A 263 -14.21 3.54 18.36
C PHE A 263 -13.86 2.48 17.29
N PRO A 264 -14.84 1.66 16.85
CA PRO A 264 -14.60 0.56 15.92
C PRO A 264 -13.98 1.03 14.60
N THR A 265 -14.31 2.22 14.10
CA THR A 265 -13.80 2.72 12.81
C THR A 265 -12.30 2.98 12.90
N PHE A 266 -11.85 3.65 13.97
CA PHE A 266 -10.42 3.92 14.18
C PHE A 266 -9.61 2.64 14.35
N PHE A 267 -10.04 1.73 15.23
CA PHE A 267 -9.31 0.49 15.49
C PHE A 267 -9.35 -0.50 14.32
N THR A 268 -10.34 -0.38 13.42
CA THR A 268 -10.35 -1.13 12.15
C THR A 268 -9.46 -0.49 11.09
N ALA A 269 -9.39 0.84 11.03
CA ALA A 269 -8.60 1.58 10.04
C ALA A 269 -7.10 1.56 10.35
N LEU A 270 -6.73 1.70 11.63
CA LEU A 270 -5.35 1.80 12.08
C LEU A 270 -4.45 0.66 11.57
N PRO A 271 -4.74 -0.64 11.80
CA PRO A 271 -3.87 -1.73 11.34
C PRO A 271 -3.81 -1.86 9.81
N ARG A 272 -4.77 -1.28 9.08
CA ARG A 272 -4.78 -1.26 7.60
C ARG A 272 -3.94 -0.12 7.03
N LEU A 273 -3.51 0.83 7.86
CA LEU A 273 -2.60 1.87 7.43
C LEU A 273 -1.23 1.27 7.06
N PRO A 274 -0.55 1.87 6.09
CA PRO A 274 0.61 1.27 5.45
C PRO A 274 1.89 1.55 6.25
N PHE A 275 1.94 1.16 7.53
CA PHE A 275 3.06 1.49 8.42
C PHE A 275 4.44 1.03 7.93
N ALA A 276 4.50 -0.03 7.13
CA ALA A 276 5.73 -0.50 6.49
C ALA A 276 6.39 0.55 5.57
N LEU A 277 5.62 1.52 5.03
CA LEU A 277 6.13 2.59 4.19
C LEU A 277 7.05 3.57 4.92
N VAL A 278 6.77 3.83 6.20
CA VAL A 278 7.50 4.85 6.97
C VAL A 278 8.99 4.50 7.07
N PRO A 279 9.39 3.36 7.67
CA PRO A 279 10.81 3.01 7.76
C PRO A 279 11.46 2.84 6.39
N PHE A 280 10.72 2.32 5.41
CA PHE A 280 11.21 2.15 4.05
C PHE A 280 11.54 3.50 3.38
N ALA A 281 10.58 4.43 3.33
CA ALA A 281 10.74 5.72 2.67
C ALA A 281 11.85 6.55 3.33
N PHE A 282 11.86 6.66 4.66
CA PHE A 282 12.93 7.37 5.37
C PHE A 282 14.31 6.78 5.05
N SER A 283 14.41 5.45 5.01
CA SER A 283 15.67 4.80 4.71
C SER A 283 16.13 5.03 3.26
N GLN A 284 15.20 5.03 2.29
CA GLN A 284 15.52 5.40 0.91
C GLN A 284 16.03 6.84 0.80
N PHE A 285 15.39 7.79 1.49
CA PHE A 285 15.84 9.18 1.53
C PHE A 285 17.25 9.32 2.13
N ILE A 286 17.51 8.67 3.28
CA ILE A 286 18.82 8.72 3.94
C ILE A 286 19.92 8.11 3.05
N LEU A 287 19.66 6.98 2.40
CA LEU A 287 20.64 6.34 1.53
C LEU A 287 20.95 7.19 0.29
N ILE A 288 19.93 7.83 -0.31
CA ILE A 288 20.13 8.73 -1.46
C ILE A 288 20.85 10.01 -1.02
N GLU A 289 20.57 10.52 0.18
CA GLU A 289 21.32 11.64 0.77
C GLU A 289 22.79 11.27 0.99
N ALA A 290 23.07 10.05 1.43
CA ALA A 290 24.43 9.55 1.53
C ALA A 290 25.15 9.52 0.18
N LEU A 291 24.47 9.09 -0.88
CA LEU A 291 25.04 9.18 -2.24
C LEU A 291 25.29 10.63 -2.67
N ALA A 292 24.40 11.55 -2.33
CA ALA A 292 24.53 12.97 -2.65
C ALA A 292 25.77 13.58 -1.98
N HIS A 293 25.93 13.39 -0.67
CA HIS A 293 27.10 13.86 0.08
C HIS A 293 28.42 13.27 -0.41
N GLN A 294 28.38 12.06 -0.97
CA GLN A 294 29.55 11.39 -1.55
C GLN A 294 29.83 11.76 -3.02
N GLY A 295 29.08 12.71 -3.59
CA GLY A 295 29.27 13.27 -4.93
C GLY A 295 28.69 12.43 -6.09
N TRP A 296 27.98 11.33 -5.81
CA TRP A 296 27.42 10.48 -6.88
C TRP A 296 26.31 11.19 -7.66
N ILE A 297 25.49 11.98 -6.98
CA ILE A 297 24.42 12.74 -7.64
C ILE A 297 25.00 13.73 -8.65
N ASP A 298 26.11 14.41 -8.31
CA ASP A 298 26.80 15.30 -9.24
C ASP A 298 27.35 14.53 -10.44
N VAL A 299 27.96 13.36 -10.23
CA VAL A 299 28.48 12.53 -11.34
C VAL A 299 27.35 12.15 -12.30
N PHE A 300 26.22 11.68 -11.77
CA PHE A 300 25.05 11.31 -12.57
C PHE A 300 24.43 12.52 -13.29
N ALA A 301 24.38 13.68 -12.62
CA ALA A 301 23.90 14.92 -13.19
C ALA A 301 24.76 15.35 -14.40
N HIS A 302 26.10 15.30 -14.28
CA HIS A 302 27.00 15.58 -15.39
C HIS A 302 26.79 14.60 -16.56
N TRP A 303 26.59 13.31 -16.29
CA TRP A 303 26.27 12.32 -17.33
C TRP A 303 24.95 12.65 -18.05
N LEU A 304 23.93 13.07 -17.30
CA LEU A 304 22.65 13.48 -17.88
C LEU A 304 22.80 14.70 -18.78
N VAL A 305 23.55 15.73 -18.37
CA VAL A 305 23.83 16.92 -19.20
C VAL A 305 24.60 16.52 -20.46
N ARG A 306 25.64 15.68 -20.31
CA ARG A 306 26.50 15.24 -21.41
C ARG A 306 25.71 14.46 -22.46
N ALA A 307 24.82 13.57 -22.03
CA ALA A 307 24.02 12.72 -22.91
C ALA A 307 22.84 13.47 -23.52
N SER A 308 22.21 14.39 -22.79
CA SER A 308 21.08 15.19 -23.30
C SER A 308 21.51 16.40 -24.13
N HIS A 309 22.79 16.79 -24.05
CA HIS A 309 23.32 18.05 -24.54
C HIS A 309 22.54 19.29 -24.03
N GLY A 310 21.89 19.19 -22.86
CA GLY A 310 21.05 20.26 -22.31
C GLY A 310 19.72 20.48 -23.03
N ARG A 311 19.38 19.67 -24.04
CA ARG A 311 18.19 19.86 -24.89
C ARG A 311 16.95 19.18 -24.28
N ILE A 312 15.79 19.76 -24.53
CA ILE A 312 14.49 19.31 -24.01
C ILE A 312 14.19 17.86 -24.41
N TYR A 313 14.11 17.55 -25.70
CA TYR A 313 13.69 16.21 -26.16
C TYR A 313 14.60 15.06 -25.70
N PRO A 314 15.95 15.18 -25.80
CA PRO A 314 16.83 14.15 -25.26
C PRO A 314 16.73 14.00 -23.75
N ALA A 315 16.58 15.10 -22.99
CA ALA A 315 16.41 15.03 -21.54
C ALA A 315 15.10 14.32 -21.16
N VAL A 316 13.99 14.65 -21.83
CA VAL A 316 12.69 13.97 -21.67
C VAL A 316 12.82 12.47 -21.93
N TRP A 317 13.45 12.09 -23.04
CA TRP A 317 13.61 10.69 -23.39
C TRP A 317 14.51 9.94 -22.40
N LEU A 318 15.67 10.51 -22.05
CA LEU A 318 16.61 9.89 -21.11
C LEU A 318 16.01 9.73 -19.73
N VAL A 319 15.42 10.79 -19.17
CA VAL A 319 14.81 10.75 -17.84
C VAL A 319 13.58 9.83 -17.84
N GLY A 320 12.80 9.82 -18.92
CA GLY A 320 11.65 8.94 -19.06
C GLY A 320 12.04 7.46 -19.08
N VAL A 321 12.98 7.08 -19.96
CA VAL A 321 13.46 5.70 -20.09
C VAL A 321 14.18 5.24 -18.82
N LEU A 322 15.08 6.06 -18.28
CA LEU A 322 15.76 5.75 -17.03
C LEU A 322 14.78 5.64 -15.87
N GLY A 323 13.73 6.46 -15.82
CA GLY A 323 12.67 6.37 -14.82
C GLY A 323 11.95 5.02 -14.84
N VAL A 324 11.52 4.57 -16.02
CA VAL A 324 10.87 3.25 -16.16
C VAL A 324 11.82 2.12 -15.76
N ILE A 325 13.07 2.15 -16.23
CA ILE A 325 14.07 1.12 -15.90
C ILE A 325 14.37 1.12 -14.39
N LEU A 326 14.68 2.28 -13.81
CA LEU A 326 15.03 2.40 -12.40
C LEU A 326 13.89 2.02 -11.47
N CYS A 327 12.62 2.25 -11.83
CA CYS A 327 11.52 1.73 -11.02
C CYS A 327 11.60 0.20 -10.85
N ASN A 328 11.99 -0.53 -11.91
CA ASN A 328 12.08 -1.98 -11.89
C ASN A 328 13.35 -2.51 -11.20
N ILE A 329 14.46 -1.78 -11.25
CA ILE A 329 15.78 -2.23 -10.74
C ILE A 329 16.22 -1.57 -9.44
N ALA A 330 15.70 -0.39 -9.08
CA ALA A 330 16.09 0.41 -7.92
C ALA A 330 15.19 0.16 -6.69
N GLY A 331 14.57 -1.01 -6.64
CA GLY A 331 13.83 -1.47 -5.47
C GLY A 331 12.36 -1.07 -5.47
N THR A 332 12.02 0.20 -5.74
CA THR A 332 10.62 0.70 -5.88
C THR A 332 10.56 2.01 -6.67
N ASN A 333 9.36 2.38 -7.13
CA ASN A 333 9.06 3.69 -7.71
C ASN A 333 9.41 4.89 -6.80
N ILE A 334 9.34 4.76 -5.47
CA ILE A 334 9.69 5.82 -4.52
C ILE A 334 11.19 6.14 -4.62
N GLY A 335 12.06 5.13 -4.47
CA GLY A 335 13.52 5.30 -4.51
C GLY A 335 14.01 5.83 -5.85
N ALA A 336 13.49 5.28 -6.96
CA ALA A 336 13.84 5.73 -8.32
C ALA A 336 13.48 7.21 -8.56
N THR A 337 12.29 7.62 -8.10
CA THR A 337 11.81 9.00 -8.28
C THR A 337 12.65 10.00 -7.48
N ILE A 338 12.99 9.68 -6.23
CA ILE A 338 13.84 10.56 -5.39
C ILE A 338 15.22 10.73 -6.02
N LEU A 339 15.84 9.62 -6.44
CA LEU A 339 17.17 9.62 -7.06
C LEU A 339 17.20 10.47 -8.33
N LEU A 340 16.27 10.21 -9.27
CA LEU A 340 16.21 10.97 -10.52
C LEU A 340 15.81 12.42 -10.33
N THR A 341 14.95 12.73 -9.35
CA THR A 341 14.61 14.12 -9.02
C THR A 341 15.86 14.90 -8.61
N LYS A 342 16.70 14.33 -7.74
CA LYS A 342 17.96 14.96 -7.34
C LYS A 342 18.93 15.12 -8.51
N ILE A 343 19.07 14.08 -9.36
CA ILE A 343 19.94 14.13 -10.55
C ILE A 343 19.49 15.23 -11.51
N VAL A 344 18.19 15.33 -11.82
CA VAL A 344 17.64 16.35 -12.73
C VAL A 344 17.85 17.76 -12.17
N ARG A 345 17.73 17.94 -10.85
CA ARG A 345 17.94 19.24 -10.20
C ARG A 345 19.41 19.63 -10.14
N ALA A 346 20.29 18.69 -9.83
CA ALA A 346 21.74 18.90 -9.82
C ALA A 346 22.32 19.11 -11.23
N ALA A 347 21.65 18.60 -12.27
CA ALA A 347 22.07 18.75 -13.67
C ALA A 347 22.06 20.19 -14.18
N ALA A 348 21.42 21.13 -13.45
CA ALA A 348 21.37 22.54 -13.81
C ALA A 348 20.99 22.79 -15.28
N LEU A 349 20.07 21.97 -15.81
CA LEU A 349 19.56 22.09 -17.18
C LEU A 349 18.78 23.40 -17.32
N PRO A 350 18.62 23.94 -18.55
CA PRO A 350 17.74 25.08 -18.80
C PRO A 350 16.38 24.90 -18.11
N PRO A 351 15.74 25.95 -17.56
CA PRO A 351 14.51 25.82 -16.78
C PRO A 351 13.41 25.01 -17.48
N ASP A 352 13.21 25.23 -18.78
CA ASP A 352 12.21 24.50 -19.57
C ASP A 352 12.56 23.01 -19.72
N THR A 353 13.84 22.71 -19.97
CA THR A 353 14.36 21.34 -20.01
C THR A 353 14.20 20.65 -18.65
N THR A 354 14.50 21.33 -17.55
CA THR A 354 14.34 20.80 -16.18
C THR A 354 12.88 20.48 -15.88
N ARG A 355 11.95 21.38 -16.25
CA ARG A 355 10.51 21.14 -16.07
C ARG A 355 10.03 19.97 -16.94
N ALA A 356 10.41 19.93 -18.21
CA ALA A 356 10.05 18.84 -19.11
C ALA A 356 10.60 17.49 -18.62
N ALA A 357 11.83 17.45 -18.13
CA ALA A 357 12.43 16.28 -17.47
C ALA A 357 11.66 15.87 -16.21
N GLY A 358 11.20 16.83 -15.39
CA GLY A 358 10.36 16.58 -14.23
C GLY A 358 9.00 15.96 -14.59
N VAL A 359 8.34 16.46 -15.64
CA VAL A 359 7.09 15.86 -16.15
C VAL A 359 7.34 14.45 -16.70
N ALA A 360 8.42 14.27 -17.46
CA ALA A 360 8.82 12.96 -17.97
C ALA A 360 9.07 11.96 -16.83
N LEU A 361 9.72 12.40 -15.74
CA LEU A 361 9.94 11.58 -14.54
C LEU A 361 8.62 11.19 -13.86
N ALA A 362 7.67 12.11 -13.73
CA ALA A 362 6.36 11.83 -13.14
C ALA A 362 5.56 10.79 -13.95
N VAL A 363 5.61 10.88 -15.28
CA VAL A 363 4.98 9.88 -16.17
C VAL A 363 5.71 8.55 -16.08
N ALA A 364 7.04 8.57 -16.13
CA ALA A 364 7.85 7.36 -16.11
C ALA A 364 7.74 6.58 -14.79
N SER A 365 7.61 7.25 -13.65
CA SER A 365 7.45 6.57 -12.36
C SER A 365 6.10 5.84 -12.23
N ASN A 366 5.04 6.38 -12.85
CA ASN A 366 3.74 5.71 -12.93
C ASN A 366 3.76 4.52 -13.90
N ILE A 367 4.36 4.67 -15.08
CA ILE A 367 4.51 3.57 -16.05
C ILE A 367 5.40 2.47 -15.48
N GLY A 368 6.52 2.87 -14.86
CA GLY A 368 7.50 2.02 -14.20
C GLY A 368 6.88 1.11 -13.14
N ALA A 369 5.90 1.61 -12.38
CA ALA A 369 5.23 0.91 -11.29
C ALA A 369 4.49 -0.38 -11.71
N VAL A 370 4.15 -0.54 -13.00
CA VAL A 370 3.43 -1.70 -13.55
C VAL A 370 4.17 -2.45 -14.64
N SER A 371 5.44 -2.14 -14.91
CA SER A 371 6.09 -2.65 -16.12
C SER A 371 6.47 -4.13 -16.03
N PHE A 372 7.56 -4.48 -15.32
CA PHE A 372 8.21 -5.78 -15.50
C PHE A 372 8.37 -6.59 -14.22
N THR A 373 8.34 -5.96 -13.04
CA THR A 373 8.51 -6.66 -11.75
C THR A 373 7.50 -6.19 -10.70
N PHE A 374 7.07 -7.10 -9.82
CA PHE A 374 6.24 -6.75 -8.66
C PHE A 374 6.97 -5.80 -7.70
N SER A 375 8.31 -5.85 -7.67
CA SER A 375 9.13 -4.92 -6.88
C SER A 375 9.06 -3.49 -7.41
N ALA A 376 8.66 -3.27 -8.65
CA ALA A 376 8.63 -1.93 -9.22
C ALA A 376 7.68 -0.96 -8.48
N SER A 377 6.70 -1.50 -7.74
CA SER A 377 5.83 -0.72 -6.86
C SER A 377 5.63 -1.41 -5.52
N LEU A 378 5.42 -0.59 -4.49
CA LEU A 378 5.06 -1.10 -3.16
C LEU A 378 3.72 -1.83 -3.17
N ALA A 379 2.76 -1.37 -3.98
CA ALA A 379 1.49 -2.06 -4.16
C ALA A 379 1.70 -3.48 -4.72
N GLY A 380 2.60 -3.66 -5.68
CA GLY A 380 2.96 -4.98 -6.21
C GLY A 380 3.59 -5.90 -5.16
N LEU A 381 4.50 -5.38 -4.34
CA LEU A 381 5.10 -6.15 -3.23
C LEU A 381 4.07 -6.56 -2.18
N LEU A 382 3.22 -5.63 -1.74
CA LEU A 382 2.16 -5.88 -0.77
C LEU A 382 1.16 -6.91 -1.30
N TRP A 383 0.75 -6.79 -2.56
CA TRP A 383 -0.14 -7.75 -3.21
C TRP A 383 0.45 -9.16 -3.22
N LYS A 384 1.74 -9.29 -3.60
CA LYS A 384 2.43 -10.59 -3.60
C LYS A 384 2.51 -11.20 -2.20
N THR A 385 2.71 -10.39 -1.16
CA THR A 385 2.68 -10.85 0.23
C THR A 385 1.29 -11.32 0.65
N ILE A 386 0.24 -10.57 0.32
CA ILE A 386 -1.15 -10.93 0.62
C ILE A 386 -1.55 -12.24 -0.07
N LEU A 387 -1.21 -12.41 -1.35
CA LEU A 387 -1.48 -13.65 -2.08
C LEU A 387 -0.80 -14.84 -1.42
N LYS A 388 0.45 -14.68 -1.02
CA LYS A 388 1.20 -15.74 -0.34
C LYS A 388 0.58 -16.11 1.00
N GLN A 389 0.18 -15.10 1.79
CA GLN A 389 -0.50 -15.32 3.08
C GLN A 389 -1.81 -16.07 2.90
N LYS A 390 -2.64 -15.67 1.92
CA LYS A 390 -3.90 -16.36 1.63
C LYS A 390 -3.69 -17.80 1.15
N GLN A 391 -2.63 -18.06 0.40
CA GLN A 391 -2.29 -19.43 -0.01
C GLN A 391 -1.84 -20.28 1.18
N GLU A 392 -1.10 -19.70 2.12
CA GLU A 392 -0.69 -20.37 3.36
C GLU A 392 -1.92 -20.67 4.24
N GLU A 393 -2.83 -19.72 4.39
CA GLU A 393 -4.11 -19.86 5.12
C GLU A 393 -5.00 -20.99 4.55
N ILE A 394 -5.22 -20.99 3.23
CA ILE A 394 -6.02 -22.04 2.57
C ILE A 394 -5.37 -23.42 2.75
N ALA A 395 -4.04 -23.49 2.68
CA ALA A 395 -3.33 -24.76 2.87
C ALA A 395 -3.40 -25.27 4.31
N GLU A 396 -3.38 -24.38 5.31
CA GLU A 396 -3.57 -24.73 6.72
C GLU A 396 -4.99 -25.22 6.99
N ASP A 397 -6.01 -24.53 6.49
CA ASP A 397 -7.42 -24.92 6.63
C ASP A 397 -7.70 -26.28 5.96
N GLU A 398 -7.10 -26.51 4.79
CA GLU A 398 -7.18 -27.80 4.12
C GLU A 398 -6.51 -28.91 4.95
N ALA A 399 -5.32 -28.66 5.50
CA ALA A 399 -4.61 -29.62 6.33
C ALA A 399 -5.38 -29.97 7.62
N GLU A 400 -6.01 -28.97 8.26
CA GLU A 400 -6.82 -29.12 9.46
C GLU A 400 -8.07 -29.98 9.20
N LYS A 401 -8.81 -29.69 8.12
CA LYS A 401 -9.97 -30.51 7.69
C LYS A 401 -9.59 -31.95 7.36
N LEU A 402 -8.41 -32.18 6.75
CA LEU A 402 -7.92 -33.53 6.45
C LEU A 402 -7.53 -34.28 7.74
N ALA A 403 -6.92 -33.59 8.70
CA ALA A 403 -6.58 -34.16 10.00
C ALA A 403 -7.85 -34.52 10.80
N HIS A 404 -8.88 -33.66 10.76
CA HIS A 404 -10.18 -33.93 11.37
C HIS A 404 -10.86 -35.17 10.76
N ALA A 405 -10.94 -35.23 9.42
CA ALA A 405 -11.56 -36.37 8.73
C ALA A 405 -10.87 -37.72 9.04
N LYS A 406 -9.53 -37.72 9.15
CA LYS A 406 -8.76 -38.89 9.59
C LYS A 406 -9.05 -39.30 11.03
N ARG A 407 -9.27 -38.34 11.95
CA ARG A 407 -9.64 -38.62 13.35
C ARG A 407 -11.04 -39.22 13.47
N THR A 408 -12.00 -38.74 12.68
CA THR A 408 -13.40 -39.17 12.76
C THR A 408 -13.71 -40.47 12.00
N LYS A 409 -12.72 -41.13 11.36
CA LYS A 409 -12.91 -42.32 10.50
C LYS A 409 -14.07 -42.16 9.51
N LYS A 410 -14.32 -40.94 9.02
CA LYS A 410 -15.35 -40.68 8.04
C LYS A 410 -14.72 -40.97 6.68
N ASP A 411 -15.30 -41.89 5.91
CA ASP A 411 -14.80 -42.21 4.57
C ASP A 411 -14.76 -40.93 3.73
N LEU A 412 -13.56 -40.53 3.30
CA LEU A 412 -13.41 -39.35 2.45
C LEU A 412 -13.88 -39.70 1.05
N GLU A 413 -14.93 -39.01 0.60
CA GLU A 413 -15.33 -38.97 -0.81
C GLU A 413 -14.10 -38.63 -1.68
N PRO A 414 -13.75 -39.47 -2.68
CA PRO A 414 -12.63 -39.23 -3.58
C PRO A 414 -12.90 -37.97 -4.41
N GLY A 415 -12.24 -36.87 -4.04
CA GLY A 415 -12.40 -35.55 -4.68
C GLY A 415 -12.75 -34.41 -3.72
N SER A 416 -13.05 -34.72 -2.45
CA SER A 416 -13.37 -33.70 -1.41
C SER A 416 -12.22 -32.74 -1.09
N PHE A 417 -10.98 -33.16 -1.33
CA PHE A 417 -9.77 -32.34 -1.22
C PHE A 417 -9.17 -32.07 -2.59
N GLN A 418 -9.75 -31.10 -3.29
CA GLN A 418 -9.11 -30.53 -4.45
C GLN A 418 -8.09 -29.51 -3.95
N PHE A 419 -6.83 -29.94 -3.75
CA PHE A 419 -5.72 -29.08 -3.32
C PHE A 419 -5.78 -27.80 -4.15
N SER A 420 -6.19 -26.69 -3.53
CA SER A 420 -6.58 -25.50 -4.25
C SER A 420 -5.49 -25.15 -5.25
N LYS A 421 -5.84 -25.13 -6.55
CA LYS A 421 -4.89 -24.78 -7.61
C LYS A 421 -4.25 -23.46 -7.20
N ARG A 422 -2.93 -23.47 -6.99
CA ARG A 422 -2.17 -22.29 -6.62
C ARG A 422 -2.54 -21.16 -7.58
N LEU A 423 -3.27 -20.16 -7.09
CA LEU A 423 -3.65 -18.97 -7.84
C LEU A 423 -2.39 -18.14 -8.08
N GLU A 424 -1.57 -18.57 -9.03
CA GLU A 424 -0.38 -17.84 -9.47
C GLU A 424 -0.83 -16.73 -10.44
N ILE A 425 -1.20 -15.58 -9.87
CA ILE A 425 -1.38 -14.36 -10.66
C ILE A 425 0.01 -13.94 -11.15
N THR A 426 0.23 -13.99 -12.47
CA THR A 426 1.50 -13.59 -13.08
C THR A 426 1.66 -12.07 -13.08
N GLN A 427 2.91 -11.60 -13.18
CA GLN A 427 3.20 -10.17 -13.30
C GLN A 427 2.46 -9.52 -14.48
N GLY A 428 2.32 -10.22 -15.60
CA GLY A 428 1.59 -9.71 -16.76
C GLY A 428 0.11 -9.47 -16.47
N VAL A 429 -0.54 -10.36 -15.70
CA VAL A 429 -1.93 -10.18 -15.28
C VAL A 429 -2.06 -9.01 -14.31
N PHE A 430 -1.16 -8.91 -13.33
CA PHE A 430 -1.12 -7.76 -12.41
C PHE A 430 -0.91 -6.43 -13.15
N ALA A 431 0.05 -6.38 -14.08
CA ALA A 431 0.33 -5.22 -14.90
C ALA A 431 -0.90 -4.83 -15.72
N TRP A 432 -1.55 -5.80 -16.35
CA TRP A 432 -2.77 -5.58 -17.14
C TRP A 432 -3.92 -4.99 -16.31
N TRP A 433 -4.12 -5.50 -15.08
CA TRP A 433 -5.15 -5.01 -14.16
C TRP A 433 -4.91 -3.57 -13.68
N ASN A 434 -3.66 -3.16 -13.63
CA ASN A 434 -3.27 -1.83 -13.14
C ASN A 434 -2.97 -0.83 -14.28
N LEU A 435 -2.88 -1.27 -15.54
CA LEU A 435 -2.54 -0.43 -16.68
C LEU A 435 -3.52 0.73 -16.87
N LEU A 436 -4.81 0.46 -16.82
CA LEU A 436 -5.85 1.46 -17.07
C LEU A 436 -6.04 2.46 -15.91
N PRO A 437 -6.13 2.04 -14.62
CA PRO A 437 -6.16 2.98 -13.50
C PRO A 437 -4.96 3.93 -13.48
N LEU A 438 -3.77 3.41 -13.77
CA LEU A 438 -2.56 4.23 -13.81
C LEU A 438 -2.50 5.13 -15.05
N SER A 439 -3.00 4.69 -16.21
CA SER A 439 -3.07 5.56 -17.37
C SER A 439 -4.05 6.71 -17.14
N VAL A 440 -5.21 6.46 -16.54
CA VAL A 440 -6.16 7.49 -16.13
C VAL A 440 -5.54 8.44 -15.11
N MET A 441 -4.92 7.91 -14.05
CA MET A 441 -4.24 8.71 -13.04
C MET A 441 -3.13 9.59 -13.65
N THR A 442 -2.35 9.04 -14.57
CA THR A 442 -1.29 9.76 -15.27
C THR A 442 -1.85 10.83 -16.20
N ALA A 443 -2.91 10.53 -16.95
CA ALA A 443 -3.55 11.48 -17.84
C ALA A 443 -4.17 12.66 -17.08
N VAL A 444 -4.86 12.38 -15.97
CA VAL A 444 -5.43 13.42 -15.09
C VAL A 444 -4.30 14.28 -14.49
N GLY A 445 -3.24 13.65 -13.97
CA GLY A 445 -2.09 14.37 -13.45
C GLY A 445 -1.41 15.26 -14.50
N LEU A 446 -1.23 14.75 -15.72
CA LEU A 446 -0.68 15.52 -16.85
C LEU A 446 -1.60 16.67 -17.27
N ALA A 447 -2.91 16.48 -17.27
CA ALA A 447 -3.86 17.52 -17.60
C ALA A 447 -3.78 18.68 -16.58
N VAL A 448 -3.70 18.36 -15.28
CA VAL A 448 -3.53 19.36 -14.21
C VAL A 448 -2.21 20.10 -14.38
N VAL A 449 -1.09 19.39 -14.57
CA VAL A 449 0.22 20.02 -14.78
C VAL A 449 0.23 20.89 -16.04
N SER A 450 -0.39 20.43 -17.13
CA SER A 450 -0.48 21.21 -18.37
C SER A 450 -1.30 22.48 -18.18
N ALA A 451 -2.41 22.41 -17.43
CA ALA A 451 -3.21 23.58 -17.09
C ALA A 451 -2.44 24.55 -16.18
N GLU A 452 -1.71 24.05 -15.18
CA GLU A 452 -0.83 24.85 -14.32
C GLU A 452 0.23 25.58 -15.13
N MET A 453 0.86 24.89 -16.06
CA MET A 453 1.87 25.46 -16.93
C MET A 453 1.30 26.53 -17.88
N ALA A 454 0.07 26.36 -18.38
CA ALA A 454 -0.60 27.35 -19.23
C ALA A 454 -1.11 28.59 -18.48
N VAL A 455 -1.30 28.50 -17.17
CA VAL A 455 -1.78 29.62 -16.33
C VAL A 455 -0.63 30.39 -15.70
N LEU A 456 0.44 29.70 -15.30
CA LEU A 456 1.57 30.30 -14.57
C LEU A 456 2.71 30.80 -15.48
N TYR A 457 2.73 30.39 -16.74
CA TYR A 457 3.73 30.76 -17.75
C TYR A 457 3.04 31.08 -19.07
#